data_AF-A0A941IV13-F1
#
_entry.id   AF-A0A941IV13-F1
#
_cell.length_a   1.000
_cell.length_b   1.000
_cell.length_c   1.000
_cell.angle_alpha   90.00
_cell.angle_beta   90.00
_cell.angle_gamma   90.00
#
_symmetry.space_group_name_H-M   'P 1'
#
loop_
_entity.id
_entity.type
_entity.pdbx_description
1 polymer ?
#
loop_
_entity_poly.entity_id
_entity_poly.type
_entity_poly.pdbx_seq_one_letter_code
_entity_poly.pdbx_strand_id
1 'polypeptide(L)'
;LWAVMVSLAATWQSLGVVPDAVLGHSQGEVAAAVVAGALSLEDGARVVALRARTLRALAGRGGMTSLALPVREARRFIGPEFSIATVNGPSSVVVAGAPEALAELEARAEELDVQARRLPVEYASHCPQVEEIEQDVLDV
;
A
#
# COMPACT_ATOMS: atom_id res chain seq x y z
N LEU A 1 9.89 -8.55 -0.98
CA LEU A 1 8.81 -8.96 -0.05
C LEU A 1 7.99 -10.14 -0.58
N TRP A 2 7.39 -10.07 -1.79
CA TRP A 2 6.53 -11.14 -2.34
C TRP A 2 7.13 -12.55 -2.28
N ALA A 3 8.36 -12.74 -2.76
CA ALA A 3 9.01 -14.06 -2.74
C ALA A 3 9.10 -14.65 -1.33
N VAL A 4 9.45 -13.83 -0.32
CA VAL A 4 9.50 -14.24 1.08
C VAL A 4 8.12 -14.64 1.59
N MET A 5 7.07 -13.89 1.26
CA MET A 5 5.69 -14.22 1.67
C MET A 5 5.24 -15.57 1.11
N VAL A 6 5.48 -15.81 -0.18
CA VAL A 6 5.13 -17.09 -0.83
C VAL A 6 5.97 -18.25 -0.30
N SER A 7 7.28 -18.05 -0.11
CA SER A 7 8.15 -19.08 0.46
C SER A 7 7.80 -19.43 1.90
N LEU A 8 7.39 -18.45 2.73
CA LEU A 8 6.93 -18.69 4.09
C LEU A 8 5.64 -19.52 4.09
N ALA A 9 4.68 -19.18 3.23
CA ALA A 9 3.46 -19.98 3.09
C ALA A 9 3.77 -21.43 2.67
N ALA A 10 4.62 -21.61 1.66
CA ALA A 10 5.07 -22.94 1.23
C ALA A 10 5.80 -23.73 2.34
N THR A 11 6.55 -23.03 3.20
CA THR A 11 7.22 -23.63 4.36
C THR A 11 6.21 -24.12 5.40
N TRP A 12 5.17 -23.35 5.69
CA TRP A 12 4.10 -23.80 6.59
C TRP A 12 3.35 -25.01 6.01
N GLN A 13 3.05 -24.97 4.71
CA GLN A 13 2.36 -26.07 4.02
C GLN A 13 3.18 -27.36 4.02
N SER A 14 4.51 -27.28 3.84
CA SER A 14 5.38 -28.45 3.90
C SER A 14 5.45 -29.08 5.30
N LEU A 15 5.12 -28.31 6.34
CA LEU A 15 4.97 -28.76 7.73
C LEU A 15 3.53 -29.21 8.06
N GLY A 16 2.64 -29.30 7.06
CA GLY A 16 1.26 -29.73 7.24
C GLY A 16 0.29 -28.64 7.69
N VAL A 17 0.74 -27.38 7.79
CA VAL A 17 -0.12 -26.24 8.12
C VAL A 17 -0.61 -25.59 6.83
N VAL A 18 -1.86 -25.89 6.47
CA VAL A 18 -2.52 -25.36 5.28
C VAL A 18 -3.55 -24.29 5.68
N PRO A 19 -3.59 -23.12 5.03
CA PRO A 19 -4.54 -22.07 5.38
C PRO A 19 -5.95 -22.38 4.85
N ASP A 20 -6.96 -22.25 5.70
CA ASP A 20 -8.38 -22.27 5.28
C ASP A 20 -8.80 -20.96 4.58
N ALA A 21 -8.08 -19.86 4.86
CA ALA A 21 -8.31 -18.56 4.26
C ALA A 21 -7.00 -17.76 4.15
N VAL A 22 -6.94 -16.86 3.18
CA VAL A 22 -5.84 -15.91 3.00
C VAL A 22 -6.39 -14.50 2.84
N LEU A 23 -5.67 -13.52 3.39
CA LEU A 23 -5.97 -12.10 3.22
C LEU A 23 -4.69 -11.39 2.80
N GLY A 24 -4.75 -10.68 1.68
CA GLY A 24 -3.69 -9.79 1.25
C GLY A 24 -3.99 -8.35 1.65
N HIS A 25 -2.93 -7.56 1.80
CA HIS A 25 -3.04 -6.13 2.00
C HIS A 25 -2.14 -5.42 0.99
N SER A 26 -2.71 -4.61 0.10
CA SER A 26 -1.95 -3.92 -0.96
C SER A 26 -1.14 -4.96 -1.77
N GLN A 27 0.17 -4.77 -1.95
CA GLN A 27 1.05 -5.73 -2.62
C GLN A 27 1.01 -7.16 -2.04
N GLY A 28 0.57 -7.33 -0.79
CA GLY A 28 0.34 -8.65 -0.18
C GLY A 28 -0.72 -9.49 -0.90
N GLU A 29 -1.67 -8.86 -1.61
CA GLU A 29 -2.72 -9.56 -2.37
C GLU A 29 -2.15 -10.46 -3.46
N VAL A 30 -1.03 -10.09 -4.08
CA VAL A 30 -0.40 -10.94 -5.09
C VAL A 30 0.15 -12.23 -4.47
N ALA A 31 0.68 -12.18 -3.25
CA ALA A 31 1.11 -13.38 -2.55
C ALA A 31 -0.09 -14.21 -2.08
N ALA A 32 -1.14 -13.56 -1.55
CA ALA A 32 -2.36 -14.22 -1.14
C ALA A 32 -3.02 -14.97 -2.32
N ALA A 33 -3.12 -14.33 -3.49
CA ALA A 33 -3.65 -14.94 -4.70
C ALA A 33 -2.85 -16.18 -5.16
N VAL A 34 -1.52 -16.14 -5.04
CA VAL A 34 -0.66 -17.30 -5.34
C VAL A 34 -0.87 -18.42 -4.34
N VAL A 35 -0.92 -18.11 -3.04
CA VAL A 35 -1.12 -19.12 -1.98
C VAL A 35 -2.51 -19.75 -2.06
N ALA A 36 -3.54 -18.99 -2.44
CA ALA A 36 -4.89 -19.49 -2.69
C ALA A 36 -5.03 -20.28 -4.01
N GLY A 37 -3.99 -20.30 -4.86
CA GLY A 37 -4.04 -20.92 -6.19
C GLY A 37 -4.83 -20.13 -7.24
N ALA A 38 -5.22 -18.88 -6.97
CA ALA A 38 -5.87 -18.00 -7.92
C ALA A 38 -4.91 -17.45 -8.99
N LEU A 39 -3.62 -17.36 -8.66
CA LEU A 39 -2.54 -17.09 -9.60
C LEU A 39 -1.51 -18.21 -9.55
N SER A 40 -0.92 -18.54 -10.70
CA SER A 40 0.28 -19.37 -10.73
C SER A 40 1.44 -18.62 -10.05
N LEU A 41 2.45 -19.36 -9.56
CA LEU A 41 3.66 -18.75 -9.01
C LEU A 41 4.33 -17.81 -10.03
N GLU A 42 4.33 -18.21 -11.29
CA GLU A 42 4.96 -17.45 -12.37
C GLU A 42 4.18 -16.17 -12.70
N ASP A 43 2.84 -16.24 -12.76
CA ASP A 43 2.03 -15.04 -13.00
C ASP A 43 2.10 -14.08 -11.81
N GLY A 44 2.10 -14.58 -10.58
CA GLY A 44 2.34 -13.75 -9.39
C GLY A 44 3.68 -13.03 -9.43
N ALA A 45 4.75 -13.72 -9.88
CA ALA A 45 6.06 -13.12 -10.05
C ALA A 45 6.05 -12.03 -11.14
N ARG A 46 5.38 -12.28 -12.28
CA ARG A 46 5.22 -11.32 -13.38
C ARG A 46 4.49 -10.07 -12.93
N VAL A 47 3.37 -10.20 -12.22
CA VAL A 47 2.59 -9.09 -11.67
C VAL A 47 3.45 -8.23 -10.74
N VAL A 48 4.18 -8.84 -9.80
CA VAL A 48 5.05 -8.08 -8.87
C VAL A 48 6.19 -7.39 -9.61
N ALA A 49 6.82 -8.04 -10.58
CA ALA A 49 7.91 -7.47 -11.37
C ALA A 49 7.44 -6.30 -12.24
N LEU A 50 6.32 -6.47 -12.94
CA LEU A 50 5.70 -5.42 -13.74
C LEU A 50 5.35 -4.21 -12.87
N ARG A 51 4.58 -4.43 -11.80
CA ARG A 51 4.17 -3.35 -10.87
C ARG A 51 5.38 -2.59 -10.33
N ALA A 52 6.43 -3.29 -9.90
CA ALA A 52 7.64 -2.65 -9.38
C ALA A 52 8.38 -1.82 -10.43
N ARG A 53 8.36 -2.24 -11.71
CA ARG A 53 8.96 -1.50 -12.82
C ARG A 53 8.14 -0.24 -13.12
N THR A 54 6.82 -0.38 -13.24
CA THR A 54 5.95 0.72 -13.66
C THR A 54 5.87 1.83 -12.60
N LEU A 55 5.81 1.47 -11.33
CA LEU A 55 5.78 2.44 -10.23
C LEU A 55 6.99 3.38 -10.18
N ARG A 56 8.11 3.05 -10.84
CA ARG A 56 9.27 3.93 -10.92
C ARG A 56 8.96 5.27 -11.61
N ALA A 57 7.99 5.31 -12.53
CA ALA A 57 7.56 6.55 -13.18
C ALA A 57 6.93 7.57 -12.19
N LEU A 58 6.51 7.11 -11.02
CA LEU A 58 5.87 7.93 -9.98
C LEU A 58 6.83 8.31 -8.84
N ALA A 59 8.05 7.78 -8.84
CA ALA A 59 9.02 8.02 -7.77
C ALA A 59 9.38 9.50 -7.64
N GLY A 60 9.43 9.99 -6.40
CA GLY A 60 9.68 11.38 -6.03
C GLY A 60 8.47 12.31 -6.19
N ARG A 61 7.34 11.85 -6.74
CA ARG A 61 6.18 12.70 -7.06
C ARG A 61 5.07 12.62 -6.02
N GLY A 62 5.22 11.79 -4.99
CA GLY A 62 4.21 11.56 -3.97
C GLY A 62 4.80 10.93 -2.72
N GLY A 63 3.98 10.83 -1.69
CA GLY A 63 4.35 10.13 -0.47
C GLY A 63 3.13 9.62 0.27
N MET A 64 3.39 9.03 1.44
CA MET A 64 2.35 8.54 2.31
C MET A 64 2.70 8.77 3.78
N THR A 65 1.71 9.15 4.59
CA THR A 65 1.86 9.42 6.02
C THR A 65 0.82 8.65 6.81
N SER A 66 1.26 7.92 7.82
CA SER A 66 0.37 7.28 8.79
C SER A 66 -0.14 8.32 9.78
N LEU A 67 -1.44 8.33 10.06
CA LEU A 67 -2.07 9.14 11.11
C LEU A 67 -2.71 8.23 12.14
N ALA A 68 -2.49 8.51 13.43
CA ALA A 68 -3.14 7.81 14.53
C ALA A 68 -4.56 8.36 14.78
N LEU A 69 -5.42 8.28 13.76
CA LEU A 69 -6.80 8.76 13.80
C LEU A 69 -7.76 7.69 13.25
N PRO A 70 -9.01 7.63 13.77
CA PRO A 70 -10.10 6.96 13.08
C PRO A 70 -10.37 7.58 11.72
N VAL A 71 -10.77 6.77 10.73
CA VAL A 71 -10.99 7.24 9.34
C VAL A 71 -11.96 8.43 9.22
N ARG A 72 -12.99 8.49 10.08
CA ARG A 72 -13.96 9.59 10.08
C ARG A 72 -13.33 10.91 10.52
N GLU A 73 -12.44 10.86 11.50
CA GLU A 73 -11.70 12.03 12.00
C GLU A 73 -10.60 12.42 11.04
N ALA A 74 -9.86 11.45 10.50
CA ALA A 74 -8.87 11.70 9.47
C ALA A 74 -9.44 12.42 8.24
N ARG A 75 -10.66 12.06 7.79
CA ARG A 75 -11.34 12.77 6.69
C ARG A 75 -11.71 14.22 6.99
N ARG A 76 -11.92 14.57 8.26
CA ARG A 76 -12.16 15.97 8.69
C ARG A 76 -10.85 16.71 8.92
N PHE A 77 -9.82 15.96 9.30
CA PHE A 77 -8.49 16.47 9.51
C PHE A 77 -7.88 16.89 8.17
N ILE A 78 -7.78 16.00 7.20
CA ILE A 78 -7.12 16.25 5.91
C ILE A 78 -7.95 17.13 4.95
N GLY A 79 -7.26 17.84 4.06
CA GLY A 79 -7.87 18.54 2.92
C GLY A 79 -8.19 17.63 1.73
N PRO A 80 -8.94 18.15 0.72
CA PRO A 80 -9.34 17.39 -0.48
C PRO A 80 -8.18 16.93 -1.37
N GLU A 81 -6.99 17.50 -1.22
CA GLU A 81 -5.76 17.15 -1.92
C GLU A 81 -5.17 15.79 -1.50
N PHE A 82 -5.66 15.22 -0.39
CA PHE A 82 -5.22 13.92 0.12
C PHE A 82 -6.22 12.82 -0.17
N SER A 83 -5.71 11.62 -0.40
CA SER A 83 -6.51 10.39 -0.38
C SER A 83 -6.30 9.62 0.91
N ILE A 84 -7.37 9.04 1.47
CA ILE A 84 -7.22 7.96 2.45
C ILE A 84 -6.77 6.72 1.68
N ALA A 85 -5.47 6.46 1.68
CA ALA A 85 -4.87 5.35 0.96
C ALA A 85 -5.15 4.00 1.64
N THR A 86 -5.24 3.99 2.97
CA THR A 86 -5.47 2.76 3.72
C THR A 86 -6.13 3.03 5.07
N VAL A 87 -7.01 2.12 5.50
CA VAL A 87 -7.51 2.06 6.88
C VAL A 87 -6.93 0.79 7.52
N ASN A 88 -5.83 0.95 8.27
CA ASN A 88 -5.11 -0.18 8.90
C ASN A 88 -5.83 -0.69 10.16
N GLY A 89 -6.68 0.15 10.77
CA GLY A 89 -7.43 -0.23 11.95
C GLY A 89 -8.33 0.90 12.48
N PRO A 90 -8.99 0.69 13.64
CA PRO A 90 -9.95 1.63 14.20
C PRO A 90 -9.39 3.03 14.48
N SER A 91 -8.09 3.14 14.72
CA SER A 91 -7.37 4.38 15.05
C SER A 91 -6.10 4.58 14.22
N SER A 92 -6.01 3.95 13.04
CA SER A 92 -4.83 4.05 12.18
C SER A 92 -5.24 4.08 10.73
N VAL A 93 -4.88 5.18 10.05
CA VAL A 93 -5.03 5.34 8.62
C VAL A 93 -3.71 5.76 7.99
N VAL A 94 -3.59 5.51 6.70
CA VAL A 94 -2.52 6.08 5.87
C VAL A 94 -3.16 7.01 4.86
N VAL A 95 -2.59 8.20 4.73
CA VAL A 95 -2.98 9.18 3.72
C VAL A 95 -1.88 9.31 2.68
N ALA A 96 -2.27 9.60 1.45
CA ALA A 96 -1.37 9.76 0.32
C ALA A 96 -1.61 11.12 -0.35
N GLY A 97 -0.54 11.75 -0.82
CA GLY A 97 -0.58 13.08 -1.42
C GLY A 97 0.81 13.56 -1.89
N ALA A 98 0.88 14.83 -2.29
CA ALA A 98 2.14 15.46 -2.69
C ALA A 98 3.11 15.59 -1.50
N PRO A 99 4.44 15.49 -1.72
CA PRO A 99 5.42 15.55 -0.64
C PRO A 99 5.30 16.80 0.25
N GLU A 100 5.12 17.96 -0.36
CA GLU A 100 5.03 19.27 0.30
C GLU A 100 3.74 19.36 1.13
N ALA A 101 2.61 18.99 0.54
CA ALA A 101 1.33 18.96 1.25
C ALA A 101 1.38 18.01 2.47
N LEU A 102 2.01 16.84 2.33
CA LEU A 102 2.20 15.92 3.44
C LEU A 102 3.08 16.51 4.55
N ALA A 103 4.08 17.33 4.21
CA ALA A 103 4.91 18.01 5.20
C ALA A 103 4.11 19.06 6.00
N GLU A 104 3.24 19.82 5.32
CA GLU A 104 2.32 20.76 5.97
C GLU A 104 1.30 20.02 6.88
N LEU A 105 0.79 18.88 6.41
CA LEU A 105 -0.11 18.03 7.17
C LEU A 105 0.56 17.49 8.45
N GLU A 106 1.82 17.06 8.34
CA GLU A 106 2.62 16.56 9.45
C GLU A 106 2.87 17.65 10.50
N ALA A 107 3.23 18.87 10.07
CA ALA A 107 3.40 20.00 10.98
C ALA A 107 2.10 20.35 11.73
N ARG A 108 0.98 20.39 11.01
CA ARG A 108 -0.34 20.61 11.64
C ARG A 108 -0.74 19.48 12.58
N ALA A 109 -0.35 18.24 12.29
CA ALA A 109 -0.58 17.10 13.17
C ALA A 109 0.20 17.26 14.49
N GLU A 110 1.45 17.71 14.42
CA GLU A 110 2.25 18.04 15.60
C GLU A 110 1.61 19.16 16.44
N GLU A 111 1.16 20.24 15.81
CA GLU A 111 0.47 21.36 16.51
C GLU A 111 -0.80 20.91 17.26
N LEU A 112 -1.47 19.89 16.75
CA LEU A 112 -2.74 19.37 17.29
C LEU A 112 -2.58 18.08 18.10
N ASP A 113 -1.34 17.70 18.45
CA ASP A 113 -1.01 16.48 19.20
C ASP A 113 -1.57 15.19 18.56
N VAL A 114 -1.61 15.16 17.23
CA VAL A 114 -1.97 13.99 16.43
C VAL A 114 -0.68 13.30 15.97
N GLN A 115 -0.50 12.02 16.35
CA GLN A 115 0.67 11.28 15.88
C GLN A 115 0.62 11.06 14.37
N ALA A 116 1.62 11.61 13.69
CA ALA A 116 1.86 11.42 12.26
C ALA A 116 3.24 10.79 12.03
N ARG A 117 3.33 9.86 11.06
CA ARG A 117 4.61 9.23 10.69
C ARG A 117 4.71 9.06 9.17
N ARG A 118 5.69 9.73 8.58
CA ARG A 118 6.07 9.54 7.17
C ARG A 118 6.46 8.08 6.92
N LEU A 119 5.89 7.48 5.88
CA LEU A 119 6.28 6.16 5.42
C LEU A 119 7.48 6.26 4.46
N PRO A 120 8.42 5.31 4.48
CA PRO A 120 9.57 5.30 3.56
C PRO A 120 9.14 4.84 2.16
N VAL A 121 8.32 5.65 1.50
CA VAL A 121 7.80 5.43 0.14
C VAL A 121 7.79 6.76 -0.61
N GLU A 122 8.33 6.75 -1.83
CA GLU A 122 8.53 7.95 -2.65
C GLU A 122 7.45 8.10 -3.73
N TYR A 123 6.31 7.41 -3.57
CA TYR A 123 5.14 7.57 -4.44
C TYR A 123 3.87 7.44 -3.59
N ALA A 124 2.80 8.07 -4.05
CA ALA A 124 1.49 8.05 -3.40
C ALA A 124 0.69 6.84 -3.93
N SER A 125 0.70 5.73 -3.17
CA SER A 125 -0.09 4.53 -3.53
C SER A 125 -1.55 4.64 -3.08
N HIS A 126 -2.44 3.88 -3.74
CA HIS A 126 -3.90 3.86 -3.44
C HIS A 126 -4.56 5.23 -3.52
N CYS A 127 -4.18 6.02 -4.52
CA CYS A 127 -4.72 7.34 -4.80
C CYS A 127 -4.66 7.63 -6.31
N PRO A 128 -5.31 8.69 -6.81
CA PRO A 128 -5.36 8.99 -8.25
C PRO A 128 -4.00 9.07 -8.96
N GLN A 129 -2.89 9.33 -8.24
CA GLN A 129 -1.55 9.32 -8.84
C GLN A 129 -1.22 7.98 -9.54
N VAL A 130 -1.73 6.84 -9.06
CA VAL A 130 -1.45 5.54 -9.69
C VAL A 130 -2.20 5.33 -11.01
N GLU A 131 -3.19 6.15 -11.34
CA GLU A 131 -3.90 6.08 -12.62
C GLU A 131 -2.99 6.47 -13.79
N GLU A 132 -1.97 7.29 -13.56
CA GLU A 132 -1.00 7.71 -14.58
C GLU A 132 -0.22 6.54 -15.20
N ILE A 133 -0.16 5.40 -14.51
CA ILE A 133 0.53 4.20 -14.95
C ILE A 133 -0.40 3.05 -15.32
N GLU A 134 -1.71 3.29 -15.41
CA GLU A 134 -2.70 2.25 -15.68
C GLU A 134 -2.45 1.57 -17.03
N GLN A 135 -2.24 2.34 -18.10
CA GLN A 135 -2.03 1.79 -19.44
C GLN A 135 -0.73 0.96 -19.52
N ASP A 136 0.36 1.42 -18.89
CA ASP A 136 1.62 0.68 -18.82
C ASP A 136 1.48 -0.69 -18.14
N VAL A 137 0.46 -0.87 -17.29
CA VAL A 137 0.14 -2.16 -16.65
C VAL A 137 -0.76 -3.02 -17.53
N LEU A 138 -1.70 -2.42 -18.27
CA LEU A 138 -2.68 -3.14 -19.09
C LEU A 138 -2.13 -3.59 -20.45
N ASP A 139 -1.13 -2.89 -21.01
CA ASP A 139 -0.59 -3.13 -22.35
C ASP A 139 0.48 -4.26 -22.42
N VAL A 140 0.52 -5.16 -21.42
CA VAL A 140 1.55 -6.22 -21.27
C VAL A 140 1.07 -7.59 -21.74
#